data_AF-A0A0Q3VGI0-F1
#
_entry.id   AF-A0A0Q3VGI0-F1
#
_cell.length_a   1.000
_cell.length_b   1.000
_cell.length_c   1.000
_cell.angle_alpha   90.00
_cell.angle_beta   90.00
_cell.angle_gamma   90.00
#
_symmetry.space_group_name_H-M   'P 1'
#
loop_
_entity.id
_entity.type
_entity.pdbx_description
1 polymer ?
#
loop_
_entity_poly.entity_id
_entity_poly.type
_entity_poly.pdbx_seq_one_letter_code
_entity_poly.pdbx_strand_id
1 'polypeptide(L)' 'MNKEIIKFIRESYNMTQRDFAKIVSCSFSLIALVEIGKRRVTSNLESKIKVAFDLDDQQLQSIASLVSEFSKGIPPFM' A
#
# COMPACT_ATOMS: atom_id res chain seq x y z
N MET A 1 -0.94 -8.55 -1.40
CA MET A 1 -1.10 -7.08 -1.49
C MET A 1 -1.05 -6.59 -2.95
N ASN A 2 -1.75 -5.50 -3.32
CA ASN A 2 -1.73 -4.88 -4.67
C ASN A 2 -1.28 -3.40 -4.63
N LYS A 3 -1.18 -2.74 -5.80
CA LYS A 3 -0.68 -1.37 -5.91
C LYS A 3 -1.58 -0.34 -5.22
N GLU A 4 -2.88 -0.58 -5.25
CA GLU A 4 -3.90 0.28 -4.67
C GLU A 4 -3.79 0.29 -3.14
N ILE A 5 -3.57 -0.88 -2.53
CA ILE A 5 -3.33 -1.00 -1.09
C ILE A 5 -2.07 -0.24 -0.67
N ILE A 6 -0.96 -0.39 -1.41
CA ILE A 6 0.28 0.34 -1.11
C ILE A 6 0.07 1.85 -1.17
N LYS A 7 -0.60 2.31 -2.23
CA LYS A 7 -0.92 3.72 -2.41
C LYS A 7 -1.80 4.24 -1.28
N PHE A 8 -2.81 3.47 -0.88
CA PHE A 8 -3.70 3.81 0.23
C PHE A 8 -2.95 3.93 1.56
N ILE A 9 -2.08 2.96 1.90
CA ILE A 9 -1.26 3.03 3.12
C ILE A 9 -0.37 4.28 3.08
N ARG A 10 0.27 4.59 1.95
CA ARG A 10 1.08 5.81 1.85
C ARG A 10 0.26 7.08 2.08
N GLU A 11 -0.91 7.17 1.47
CA GLU A 11 -1.78 8.35 1.52
C GLU A 11 -2.45 8.51 2.89
N SER A 12 -2.80 7.42 3.57
CA SER A 12 -3.39 7.47 4.91
C SER A 12 -2.42 8.02 5.96
N TYR A 13 -1.12 7.83 5.75
CA TYR A 13 -0.07 8.42 6.58
C TYR A 13 0.43 9.78 6.08
N ASN A 14 -0.21 10.35 5.05
CA ASN A 14 0.16 11.64 4.43
C ASN A 14 1.63 11.71 3.97
N MET A 15 2.15 10.61 3.43
CA MET A 15 3.55 10.49 3.01
C MET A 15 3.73 10.70 1.51
N THR A 16 4.87 11.30 1.14
CA THR A 16 5.32 11.26 -0.25
C THR A 16 5.82 9.85 -0.60
N GLN A 17 5.88 9.51 -1.90
CA GLN A 17 6.46 8.24 -2.36
C GLN A 17 7.93 8.08 -1.91
N ARG A 18 8.66 9.18 -1.76
CA ARG A 18 10.05 9.18 -1.32
C ARG A 18 10.18 8.86 0.17
N ASP A 19 9.30 9.42 1.00
CA ASP A 19 9.30 9.16 2.44
C ASP A 19 8.87 7.73 2.73
N PHE A 20 7.82 7.27 2.04
CA PHE A 20 7.36 5.89 2.10
C PHE A 20 8.47 4.90 1.71
N ALA A 21 9.19 5.16 0.62
CA ALA A 21 10.30 4.31 0.20
C ALA A 21 11.42 4.22 1.24
N LYS A 22 11.75 5.33 1.92
CA LYS A 22 12.73 5.35 3.01
C LYS A 22 12.28 4.49 4.18
N ILE A 23 11.03 4.64 4.63
CA ILE A 23 10.46 3.88 5.75
C ILE A 23 10.45 2.38 5.45
N VAL A 24 10.01 1.99 4.25
CA VAL A 24 9.95 0.59 3.79
C VAL A 24 11.35 0.05 3.43
N SER A 25 12.41 0.86 3.52
CA SER A 25 13.78 0.48 3.16
C SER A 25 13.88 -0.09 1.75
N CYS A 26 13.37 0.65 0.76
CA CYS A 26 13.46 0.33 -0.66
C CYS A 26 13.70 1.59 -1.52
N SER A 27 13.93 1.40 -2.81
CA SER A 27 14.18 2.53 -3.70
C SER A 27 12.89 3.28 -4.03
N PHE A 28 12.97 4.61 -4.12
CA PHE A 28 11.88 5.45 -4.60
C PHE A 28 11.32 4.97 -5.94
N SER A 29 12.20 4.61 -6.88
CA SER A 29 11.80 4.10 -8.21
C SER A 29 10.97 2.82 -8.13
N LEU A 30 11.23 1.94 -7.14
CA LEU A 30 10.41 0.74 -6.94
C LEU A 30 8.98 1.11 -6.55
N ILE A 31 8.82 1.97 -5.55
CA ILE A 31 7.50 2.43 -5.09
C ILE A 31 6.76 3.13 -6.22
N ALA A 32 7.41 4.06 -6.92
CA ALA A 32 6.82 4.79 -8.03
C ALA A 32 6.32 3.85 -9.14
N LEU A 33 7.13 2.86 -9.56
CA LEU A 33 6.75 1.90 -10.59
C LEU A 33 5.64 0.94 -10.15
N VAL A 34 5.62 0.58 -8.87
CA VAL A 34 4.57 -0.28 -8.29
C VAL A 34 3.23 0.46 -8.26
N GLU A 35 3.19 1.70 -7.75
CA GLU A 35 1.95 2.48 -7.63
C GLU A 35 1.30 2.77 -8.99
N ILE A 36 2.09 2.97 -10.05
CA ILE A 36 1.56 3.14 -11.42
C ILE A 36 1.25 1.81 -12.14
N GLY A 37 1.52 0.66 -11.50
CA GLY A 37 1.26 -0.67 -12.03
C GLY A 37 2.25 -1.16 -13.09
N LYS A 38 3.41 -0.51 -13.25
CA LYS A 38 4.50 -0.98 -14.13
C LYS A 38 5.32 -2.09 -13.50
N ARG A 39 5.23 -2.28 -12.17
CA ARG A 39 5.78 -3.43 -11.45
C ARG A 39 4.73 -4.03 -10.52
N ARG A 40 4.78 -5.35 -10.34
CA ARG A 40 3.96 -6.05 -9.35
C ARG A 40 4.52 -5.87 -7.93
N VAL A 41 3.65 -5.97 -6.93
CA VAL A 41 4.06 -6.12 -5.54
C VAL A 41 4.68 -7.50 -5.37
N THR A 42 5.91 -7.56 -4.84
CA THR A 42 6.57 -8.83 -4.53
C THR A 42 6.34 -9.18 -3.07
N SER A 43 6.42 -10.47 -2.71
CA SER A 43 6.30 -10.92 -1.32
C SER A 43 7.33 -10.25 -0.40
N ASN A 44 8.53 -9.95 -0.91
CA ASN A 44 9.55 -9.20 -0.16
C ASN A 44 9.12 -7.75 0.13
N LEU A 45 8.58 -7.05 -0.88
CA LEU A 45 8.06 -5.69 -0.67
C LEU A 45 6.87 -5.70 0.29
N GLU A 46 5.95 -6.66 0.14
CA GLU A 46 4.82 -6.84 1.06
C GLU A 46 5.30 -7.07 2.49
N SER A 47 6.27 -7.97 2.70
CA SER A 47 6.84 -8.24 4.03
C SER A 47 7.50 -6.99 4.64
N LYS A 48 8.26 -6.22 3.86
CA LYS A 48 8.85 -4.96 4.32
C LYS A 48 7.80 -3.94 4.76
N ILE A 49 6.70 -3.84 4.01
CA ILE A 49 5.60 -2.93 4.36
C ILE A 49 4.92 -3.41 5.65
N LYS A 50 4.61 -4.71 5.77
CA LYS A 50 4.03 -5.27 7.01
C LYS A 50 4.90 -4.96 8.23
N VAL A 51 6.21 -5.15 8.13
CA VAL A 51 7.15 -4.85 9.21
C VAL A 51 7.24 -3.35 9.51
N ALA A 52 7.33 -2.50 8.48
CA ALA A 52 7.54 -1.06 8.66
C ALA A 52 6.33 -0.34 9.29
N PHE A 53 5.12 -0.89 9.10
CA PHE A 53 3.87 -0.31 9.60
C PHE A 53 3.18 -1.19 10.64
N ASP A 54 3.86 -2.23 11.13
CA ASP A 54 3.36 -3.20 12.10
C ASP A 54 1.96 -3.74 11.73
N LEU A 55 1.81 -4.13 10.46
CA LEU A 55 0.53 -4.61 9.91
C LEU A 55 0.43 -6.12 10.00
N ASP A 56 -0.64 -6.59 10.64
CA ASP A 56 -1.03 -8.01 10.61
C ASP A 56 -1.94 -8.35 9.41
N ASP A 57 -2.25 -9.64 9.26
CA ASP A 57 -3.10 -10.12 8.17
C ASP A 57 -4.56 -9.65 8.31
N GLN A 58 -5.07 -9.43 9.53
CA GLN A 58 -6.44 -8.94 9.73
C GLN A 58 -6.58 -7.49 9.27
N GLN A 59 -5.67 -6.63 9.71
CA GLN A 59 -5.59 -5.22 9.29
C GLN A 59 -5.41 -5.11 7.79
N LEU A 60 -4.58 -5.96 7.18
CA LEU A 60 -4.38 -5.96 5.74
C LEU A 60 -5.67 -6.34 4.99
N GLN A 61 -6.46 -7.29 5.50
CA GLN A 61 -7.76 -7.64 4.90
C GLN A 61 -8.75 -6.49 5.03
N SER A 62 -8.81 -5.81 6.18
CA SER A 62 -9.66 -4.63 6.36
C SER A 62 -9.30 -3.53 5.36
N ILE A 63 -8.01 -3.24 5.18
CA ILE A 63 -7.54 -2.27 4.17
C ILE A 63 -7.93 -2.73 2.76
N ALA A 64 -7.76 -4.02 2.44
CA ALA A 64 -8.09 -4.55 1.12
C ALA A 64 -9.60 -4.42 0.81
N SER A 65 -10.47 -4.65 1.79
CA SER A 65 -11.92 -4.46 1.67
C SER A 65 -12.26 -3.00 1.40
N LEU A 66 -11.72 -2.07 2.20
CA LEU A 66 -11.91 -0.63 2.02
C LEU A 66 -11.47 -0.18 0.61
N VAL A 67 -10.27 -0.57 0.19
CA VAL A 67 -9.73 -0.21 -1.13
C VAL A 67 -10.60 -0.80 -2.26
N SER A 68 -11.11 -2.03 -2.09
CA SER A 68 -12.03 -2.64 -3.06
C SER A 68 -13.33 -1.83 -3.17
N GLU A 69 -13.92 -1.40 -2.06
CA GLU A 69 -15.15 -0.59 -2.05
C GLU A 69 -14.94 0.75 -2.75
N PHE A 70 -13.85 1.46 -2.43
CA PHE A 70 -13.46 2.69 -3.12
C PHE A 70 -13.28 2.49 -4.62
N SER A 71 -12.65 1.38 -5.04
CA SER A 71 -12.43 1.08 -6.46
C SER A 71 -13.73 0.79 -7.23
N LYS A 72 -14.78 0.36 -6.52
CA LYS A 72 -16.12 0.09 -7.07
C LYS A 72 -17.03 1.32 -7.03
N GLY A 73 -16.57 2.45 -6.51
CA GLY A 73 -17.36 3.68 -6.36
C GLY A 73 -18.40 3.60 -5.25
N ILE A 74 -18.28 2.65 -4.32
CA ILE A 74 -19.17 2.51 -3.17
C ILE A 74 -18.47 3.16 -1.98
N PRO A 75 -18.99 4.27 -1.42
CA PRO A 75 -18.38 4.91 -0.25
C PRO A 75 -18.48 3.97 0.97
N PRO A 76 -17.43 3.86 1.81
CA PRO A 76 -17.32 2.84 2.86
C PRO A 76 -18.19 3.11 4.10
N PHE A 77 -19.24 3.90 3.97
CA PHE A 77 -20.17 4.23 5.05
C PHE A 77 -21.59 4.30 4.48
N MET A 78 -22.25 3.15 4.35
CA MET A 78 -23.70 3.07 4.19
C MET A 78 -24.24 1.91 5.01
#